data_AF-A0A9P7UQW5-F1
#
_entry.id   AF-A0A9P7UQW5-F1
#
_cell.length_a   1.000
_cell.length_b   1.000
_cell.length_c   1.000
_cell.angle_alpha   90.00
_cell.angle_beta   90.00
_cell.angle_gamma   90.00
#
_symmetry.space_group_name_H-M   'P 1'
#
loop_
_entity.id
_entity.type
_entity.pdbx_description
1 polymer ?
#
loop_
_entity_poly.entity_id
_entity_poly.type
_entity_poly.pdbx_seq_one_letter_code
_entity_poly.pdbx_strand_id
1 'polypeptide(L)'
;MSSTLLRSQISNIDRNNVDLDLVVVHTCGTVDAVLVVVKDKRTMKAGGSVPHPSTFNLVVVTNFKSSVLVMEQIVYFDAILFPSDGRSPSLIQLMTSPMAVGHHAAHISPTRMPHPEVHMDYIAEGLGHRAWKYQLVEALDGMNRKFANPYVIFYPVISRDGMPFPVNKVIRDIQGENFVEEVTWRGNIVVAKYRDNPFTSMIDASMADFPIVKNYLLTHGCPGM
;
A
#
# COMPACT_ATOMS: atom_id res chain seq x y z
N MET A 1 -5.46 -25.46 5.42
CA MET A 1 -5.35 -26.80 4.77
C MET A 1 -4.86 -27.78 5.81
N SER A 2 -5.55 -28.92 5.99
CA SER A 2 -5.16 -29.95 6.96
C SER A 2 -3.78 -30.54 6.60
N SER A 3 -2.90 -30.69 7.60
CA SER A 3 -1.55 -31.28 7.48
C SER A 3 -1.52 -32.66 6.80
N THR A 4 -2.68 -33.30 6.68
CA THR A 4 -2.93 -34.56 6.00
C THR A 4 -2.73 -34.49 4.48
N LEU A 5 -3.01 -33.36 3.82
CA LEU A 5 -2.92 -33.26 2.35
C LEU A 5 -1.47 -33.15 1.85
N LEU A 6 -0.60 -32.49 2.62
CA LEU A 6 0.81 -32.29 2.29
C LEU A 6 1.63 -33.59 2.43
N ARG A 7 1.21 -34.50 3.34
CA ARG A 7 1.82 -35.83 3.48
C ARG A 7 1.52 -36.76 2.31
N SER A 8 0.41 -36.54 1.59
CA SER A 8 0.00 -37.37 0.45
C SER A 8 0.80 -37.07 -0.83
N GLN A 9 1.28 -35.84 -1.05
CA GLN A 9 2.07 -35.51 -2.24
C GLN A 9 3.55 -35.86 -2.12
N ILE A 10 4.06 -36.04 -0.90
CA ILE A 10 5.46 -36.43 -0.64
C ILE A 10 5.65 -37.97 -0.69
N SER A 11 4.58 -38.76 -0.90
CA SER A 11 4.66 -40.24 -0.88
C SER A 11 5.34 -40.88 -2.08
N ASN A 12 5.69 -40.12 -3.13
CA ASN A 12 6.35 -40.64 -4.34
C ASN A 12 7.89 -40.47 -4.36
N ILE A 13 8.49 -39.97 -3.28
CA ILE A 13 9.94 -39.85 -3.15
C ILE A 13 10.47 -41.05 -2.35
N ASP A 14 11.37 -41.83 -2.96
CA ASP A 14 12.00 -43.00 -2.35
C ASP A 14 12.79 -42.58 -1.09
N ARG A 15 12.23 -42.85 0.09
CA ARG A 15 12.73 -42.38 1.39
C ARG A 15 14.03 -43.06 1.82
N ASN A 16 14.51 -44.06 1.10
CA ASN A 16 15.64 -44.88 1.52
C ASN A 16 17.01 -44.25 1.22
N ASN A 17 17.09 -43.16 0.44
CA ASN A 17 18.36 -42.61 -0.05
C ASN A 17 18.55 -41.09 0.14
N VAL A 18 17.66 -40.42 0.86
CA VAL A 18 17.59 -38.95 0.84
C VAL A 18 17.33 -38.40 2.25
N ASP A 19 18.07 -37.37 2.68
CA ASP A 19 17.67 -36.55 3.83
C ASP A 19 16.82 -35.38 3.33
N LEU A 20 15.65 -35.23 3.92
CA LEU A 20 14.70 -34.17 3.61
C LEU A 20 14.68 -33.17 4.76
N ASP A 21 15.21 -31.97 4.52
CA ASP A 21 15.03 -30.84 5.41
C ASP A 21 13.82 -30.03 4.93
N LEU A 22 12.75 -30.02 5.73
CA LEU A 22 11.55 -29.24 5.46
C LEU A 22 11.72 -27.84 6.04
N VAL A 23 11.76 -26.82 5.19
CA VAL A 23 11.79 -25.42 5.62
C VAL A 23 10.48 -24.75 5.22
N VAL A 24 9.67 -24.39 6.21
CA VAL A 24 8.41 -23.67 5.99
C VAL A 24 8.70 -22.18 6.07
N VAL A 25 8.53 -21.46 4.96
CA VAL A 25 8.70 -20.00 4.92
C VAL A 25 7.32 -19.36 5.05
N HIS A 26 7.13 -18.59 6.12
CA HIS A 26 5.91 -17.80 6.31
C HIS A 26 6.15 -16.37 5.81
N THR A 27 5.38 -15.94 4.81
CA THR A 27 5.26 -14.53 4.44
C THR A 27 3.89 -14.05 4.89
N CYS A 28 3.87 -13.07 5.80
CA CYS A 28 2.69 -12.35 6.31
C CYS A 28 1.33 -13.10 6.21
N GLY A 29 1.02 -13.93 7.20
CA GLY A 29 -0.34 -14.41 7.47
C GLY A 29 -0.77 -15.73 6.80
N THR A 30 -0.15 -16.16 5.69
CA THR A 30 -0.39 -17.48 5.07
C THR A 30 0.91 -18.15 4.62
N VAL A 31 0.97 -19.48 4.66
CA VAL A 31 2.10 -20.25 4.10
C VAL A 31 1.88 -20.33 2.60
N ASP A 32 2.49 -19.42 1.84
CA ASP A 32 2.32 -19.38 0.39
C ASP A 32 3.35 -20.27 -0.35
N ALA A 33 4.39 -20.74 0.33
CA ALA A 33 5.36 -21.67 -0.22
C ALA A 33 5.89 -22.65 0.82
N VAL A 34 6.05 -23.92 0.42
CA VAL A 34 6.79 -24.92 1.19
C VAL A 34 8.07 -25.21 0.42
N LEU A 35 9.21 -24.88 1.02
CA LEU A 35 10.52 -25.19 0.46
C LEU A 35 10.93 -26.58 0.95
N VAL A 36 11.04 -27.54 0.04
CA VAL A 36 11.57 -28.87 0.35
C VAL A 36 12.99 -28.94 -0.21
N VAL A 37 13.98 -28.95 0.68
CA VAL A 37 15.38 -29.12 0.29
C VAL A 37 15.72 -30.60 0.37
N VAL A 38 16.14 -31.16 -0.76
CA VAL A 38 16.43 -32.58 -0.93
C VAL A 38 17.95 -32.76 -0.96
N LYS A 39 18.54 -33.41 0.05
CA LYS A 39 19.98 -33.74 0.08
C LYS A 39 20.20 -35.21 -0.24
N ASP A 40 20.97 -35.49 -1.29
CA ASP A 40 21.39 -36.84 -1.67
C ASP A 40 22.45 -37.37 -0.69
N LYS A 41 22.24 -38.58 -0.13
CA LYS A 41 23.16 -39.21 0.84
C LYS A 41 24.37 -39.90 0.20
N ARG A 42 24.46 -39.98 -1.15
CA ARG A 42 25.49 -40.78 -1.83
C ARG A 42 26.92 -40.21 -1.77
N THR A 43 27.13 -38.99 -1.29
CA THR A 43 28.47 -38.33 -1.31
C THR A 43 29.31 -38.51 -0.05
N MET A 44 28.86 -39.27 0.95
CA MET A 44 29.56 -39.38 2.25
C MET A 44 30.34 -40.68 2.51
N LYS A 45 30.51 -41.56 1.51
CA LYS A 45 31.33 -42.79 1.68
C LYS A 45 32.25 -43.05 0.50
N ALA A 46 33.41 -42.39 0.47
CA ALA A 46 34.68 -42.97 0.01
C ALA A 46 35.80 -41.94 0.24
N GLY A 47 36.90 -42.36 0.84
CA GLY A 47 38.06 -41.50 1.07
C GLY A 47 38.73 -41.02 -0.23
N GLY A 48 39.39 -39.88 -0.13
CA GLY A 48 40.53 -39.53 -0.99
C GLY A 48 40.21 -39.13 -2.43
N SER A 49 39.39 -38.12 -2.66
CA SER A 49 39.61 -37.13 -3.75
C SER A 49 38.61 -35.98 -3.61
N VAL A 50 39.05 -34.78 -3.99
CA VAL A 50 38.35 -33.50 -3.80
C VAL A 50 36.97 -33.53 -4.47
N PRO A 51 35.86 -33.19 -3.77
CA PRO A 51 34.52 -33.24 -4.34
C PRO A 51 34.27 -32.04 -5.28
N HIS A 52 33.77 -32.32 -6.47
CA HIS A 52 33.14 -31.33 -7.36
C HIS A 52 31.84 -30.78 -6.74
N PRO A 53 31.40 -29.56 -7.09
CA PRO A 53 30.27 -28.91 -6.43
C PRO A 53 28.98 -29.68 -6.68
N SER A 54 28.35 -30.06 -5.57
CA SER A 54 27.11 -30.82 -5.46
C SER A 54 25.98 -30.20 -6.29
N THR A 55 25.35 -31.00 -7.15
CA THR A 55 24.14 -30.61 -7.85
C THR A 55 22.96 -30.65 -6.89
N PHE A 56 22.43 -29.49 -6.51
CA PHE A 56 21.19 -29.38 -5.73
C PHE A 56 20.01 -29.33 -6.69
N ASN A 57 19.11 -30.32 -6.62
CA ASN A 57 17.83 -30.25 -7.31
C ASN A 57 16.82 -29.51 -6.42
N LEU A 58 16.56 -28.25 -6.74
CA LEU A 58 15.54 -27.45 -6.08
C LEU A 58 14.16 -27.82 -6.66
N VAL A 59 13.33 -28.49 -5.86
CA VAL A 59 11.93 -28.73 -6.23
C VAL A 59 11.07 -27.72 -5.46
N VAL A 60 10.69 -26.64 -6.13
CA VAL A 60 9.70 -25.69 -5.60
C VAL A 60 8.32 -26.26 -5.89
N VAL A 61 7.64 -26.78 -4.88
CA VAL A 61 6.22 -27.16 -4.99
C VAL A 61 5.39 -25.93 -4.64
N THR A 62 5.03 -25.14 -5.66
CA THR A 62 4.00 -24.11 -5.50
C THR A 62 2.62 -24.77 -5.54
N ASN A 63 1.79 -24.47 -4.56
CA ASN A 63 0.42 -24.94 -4.53
C ASN A 63 -0.38 -24.09 -5.53
N PHE A 64 -0.40 -24.49 -6.80
CA PHE A 64 -1.35 -23.95 -7.77
C PHE A 64 -2.74 -24.51 -7.48
N LYS A 65 -3.34 -24.05 -6.37
CA LYS A 65 -4.79 -24.01 -6.29
C LYS A 65 -5.22 -22.88 -7.19
N SER A 66 -5.93 -23.25 -8.24
CA SER A 66 -6.61 -22.38 -9.21
C SER A 66 -7.30 -21.22 -8.48
N SER A 67 -6.57 -20.14 -8.26
CA SER A 67 -7.16 -18.83 -8.13
C SER A 67 -7.53 -18.49 -9.57
N VAL A 68 -8.84 -18.36 -9.79
CA VAL A 68 -9.31 -17.41 -10.80
C VAL A 68 -8.44 -16.18 -10.61
N LEU A 69 -7.58 -15.89 -11.58
CA LEU A 69 -6.83 -14.65 -11.64
C LEU A 69 -7.89 -13.56 -11.78
N VAL A 70 -8.43 -13.10 -10.64
CA VAL A 70 -8.95 -11.75 -10.56
C VAL A 70 -7.72 -10.93 -10.87
N MET A 71 -7.55 -10.50 -12.13
CA MET A 71 -6.62 -9.45 -12.46
C MET A 71 -7.11 -8.27 -11.64
N GLU A 72 -6.49 -8.13 -10.48
CA GLU A 72 -6.88 -7.24 -9.42
C GLU A 72 -6.46 -5.84 -9.88
N GLN A 73 -7.30 -5.26 -10.73
CA GLN A 73 -6.95 -4.16 -11.61
C GLN A 73 -6.61 -2.91 -10.78
N ILE A 74 -5.43 -2.35 -11.03
CA ILE A 74 -5.09 -1.01 -10.57
C ILE A 74 -6.10 -0.06 -11.19
N VAL A 75 -6.80 0.70 -10.35
CA VAL A 75 -7.78 1.70 -10.79
C VAL A 75 -7.22 3.07 -10.48
N TYR A 76 -7.42 4.00 -11.40
CA TYR A 76 -6.99 5.38 -11.28
C TYR A 76 -8.20 6.29 -11.13
N PHE A 77 -8.02 7.37 -10.38
CA PHE A 77 -9.01 8.43 -10.20
C PHE A 77 -8.34 9.78 -10.35
N ASP A 78 -9.08 10.76 -10.87
CA ASP A 78 -8.61 12.14 -10.83
C ASP A 78 -8.61 12.68 -9.39
N ALA A 79 -7.49 13.27 -8.99
CA ALA A 79 -7.28 13.93 -7.69
C ALA A 79 -6.63 15.30 -7.90
N ILE A 80 -6.81 16.21 -6.94
CA ILE A 80 -6.18 17.54 -6.98
C ILE A 80 -4.86 17.49 -6.21
N LEU A 81 -3.76 17.84 -6.87
CA LEU A 81 -2.46 18.03 -6.27
C LEU A 81 -2.28 19.51 -5.87
N PHE A 82 -1.87 19.74 -4.63
CA PHE A 82 -1.34 21.03 -4.16
C PHE A 82 0.17 20.89 -3.97
N PRO A 83 0.98 21.31 -4.94
CA PRO A 83 2.43 21.14 -4.87
C PRO A 83 3.01 22.13 -3.84
N SER A 84 3.99 21.66 -3.05
CA SER A 84 4.61 22.48 -2.00
C SER A 84 5.49 23.60 -2.54
N ASP A 85 5.97 23.49 -3.78
CA ASP A 85 6.94 24.38 -4.39
C ASP A 85 6.38 25.75 -4.82
N GLY A 86 5.06 25.91 -4.85
CA GLY A 86 4.34 27.13 -5.23
C GLY A 86 3.75 27.11 -6.65
N ARG A 87 3.88 26.00 -7.39
CA ARG A 87 3.14 25.82 -8.65
C ARG A 87 1.63 25.81 -8.39
N SER A 88 0.85 26.13 -9.42
CA SER A 88 -0.61 26.09 -9.33
C SER A 88 -1.12 24.66 -9.09
N PRO A 89 -2.22 24.48 -8.33
CA PRO A 89 -2.89 23.19 -8.21
C PRO A 89 -3.27 22.59 -9.57
N SER A 90 -3.15 21.28 -9.68
CA SER A 90 -3.43 20.55 -10.93
C SER A 90 -4.14 19.22 -10.66
N LEU A 91 -4.79 18.66 -11.69
CA LEU A 91 -5.29 17.29 -11.64
C LEU A 91 -4.15 16.29 -11.86
N ILE A 92 -4.22 15.19 -11.14
CA ILE A 92 -3.31 14.05 -11.21
C ILE A 92 -4.10 12.75 -11.17
N GLN A 93 -3.47 11.66 -11.60
CA GLN A 93 -4.04 10.32 -11.51
C GLN A 93 -3.59 9.65 -10.21
N LEU A 94 -4.52 9.47 -9.27
CA LEU A 94 -4.31 8.72 -8.04
C LEU A 94 -4.59 7.24 -8.27
N MET A 95 -3.56 6.41 -8.13
CA MET A 95 -3.69 4.97 -8.29
C MET A 95 -4.20 4.30 -7.00
N THR A 96 -4.92 3.20 -7.17
CA THR A 96 -5.40 2.37 -6.07
C THR A 96 -5.08 0.90 -6.31
N SER A 97 -4.56 0.23 -5.29
CA SER A 97 -4.38 -1.22 -5.29
C SER A 97 -5.54 -1.91 -4.56
N PRO A 98 -5.91 -3.13 -4.97
CA PRO A 98 -6.84 -3.94 -4.20
C PRO A 98 -6.21 -4.40 -2.88
N MET A 99 -7.00 -4.39 -1.81
CA MET A 99 -6.62 -5.00 -0.54
C MET A 99 -7.30 -6.36 -0.39
N ALA A 100 -6.53 -7.38 -0.06
CA ALA A 100 -7.06 -8.71 0.23
C ALA A 100 -7.98 -8.65 1.46
N VAL A 101 -9.28 -8.89 1.26
CA VAL A 101 -10.24 -9.02 2.36
C VAL A 101 -10.11 -10.44 2.92
N GLY A 102 -9.81 -10.56 4.22
CA GLY A 102 -9.75 -11.85 4.90
C GLY A 102 -11.05 -12.66 4.72
N HIS A 103 -10.92 -13.97 4.53
CA HIS A 103 -11.91 -14.95 4.05
C HIS A 103 -13.27 -15.10 4.79
N HIS A 104 -13.77 -14.12 5.56
CA HIS A 104 -14.96 -14.28 6.40
C HIS A 104 -16.14 -13.33 6.13
N ALA A 105 -16.12 -12.51 5.07
CA ALA A 105 -17.29 -11.69 4.72
C ALA A 105 -17.57 -11.75 3.21
N ALA A 106 -18.56 -12.56 2.82
CA ALA A 106 -19.18 -12.45 1.51
C ALA A 106 -19.92 -11.10 1.43
N HIS A 107 -19.76 -10.38 0.32
CA HIS A 107 -20.50 -9.17 -0.08
C HIS A 107 -20.08 -7.80 0.47
N ILE A 108 -18.79 -7.56 0.74
CA ILE A 108 -18.29 -6.19 0.95
C ILE A 108 -17.39 -5.83 -0.24
N SER A 109 -17.67 -4.69 -0.91
CA SER A 109 -16.84 -4.16 -1.99
C SER A 109 -15.36 -4.21 -1.60
N PRO A 110 -14.45 -4.65 -2.49
CA PRO A 110 -13.05 -4.78 -2.14
C PRO A 110 -12.52 -3.43 -1.69
N THR A 111 -12.04 -3.38 -0.45
CA THR A 111 -11.27 -2.24 0.07
C THR A 111 -10.07 -2.01 -0.84
N ARG A 112 -9.87 -0.78 -1.29
CA ARG A 112 -8.77 -0.37 -2.15
C ARG A 112 -7.85 0.57 -1.38
N MET A 113 -6.55 0.33 -1.47
CA MET A 113 -5.54 1.18 -0.87
C MET A 113 -5.13 2.26 -1.87
N PRO A 114 -5.39 3.56 -1.59
CA PRO A 114 -4.83 4.64 -2.39
C PRO A 114 -3.33 4.74 -2.19
N HIS A 115 -2.63 5.19 -3.23
CA HIS A 115 -1.17 5.42 -3.19
C HIS A 115 -0.84 6.90 -3.42
N PRO A 116 -1.16 7.80 -2.47
CA PRO A 116 -0.83 9.21 -2.59
C PRO A 116 0.69 9.47 -2.52
N GLU A 117 1.46 8.54 -1.95
CA GLU A 117 2.93 8.64 -1.81
C GLU A 117 3.66 8.86 -3.14
N VAL A 118 3.09 8.39 -4.25
CA VAL A 118 3.68 8.52 -5.59
C VAL A 118 3.72 9.97 -6.08
N HIS A 119 2.96 10.86 -5.43
CA HIS A 119 2.89 12.29 -5.72
C HIS A 119 3.48 13.15 -4.56
N MET A 120 4.02 12.51 -3.52
CA MET A 120 4.59 13.16 -2.35
C MET A 120 6.11 13.18 -2.42
N ASP A 121 6.66 14.28 -2.91
CA ASP A 121 8.11 14.44 -3.01
C ASP A 121 8.77 14.26 -1.62
N TYR A 122 9.89 13.55 -1.60
CA TYR A 122 10.72 13.33 -0.42
C TYR A 122 10.13 12.44 0.69
N ILE A 123 8.97 11.82 0.46
CA ILE A 123 8.39 10.86 1.39
C ILE A 123 9.28 9.62 1.58
N ALA A 124 9.22 9.03 2.78
CA ALA A 124 9.94 7.79 3.09
C ALA A 124 9.41 6.62 2.25
N GLU A 125 10.32 5.94 1.56
CA GLU A 125 10.02 4.77 0.74
C GLU A 125 9.94 3.50 1.60
N GLY A 126 9.20 2.48 1.13
CA GLY A 126 9.10 1.18 1.79
C GLY A 126 8.25 1.13 3.06
N LEU A 127 7.74 2.28 3.55
CA LEU A 127 6.85 2.35 4.71
C LEU A 127 5.36 2.26 4.35
N GLY A 128 5.01 2.35 3.06
CA GLY A 128 3.64 2.31 2.56
C GLY A 128 2.74 3.36 3.23
N HIS A 129 1.53 2.95 3.64
CA HIS A 129 0.54 3.80 4.31
C HIS A 129 1.01 4.45 5.62
N ARG A 130 2.15 4.05 6.18
CA ARG A 130 2.71 4.66 7.40
C ARG A 130 3.45 5.97 7.12
N ALA A 131 3.85 6.21 5.87
CA ALA A 131 4.62 7.40 5.51
C ALA A 131 3.76 8.66 5.34
N TRP A 132 2.44 8.49 5.23
CA TRP A 132 1.46 9.55 5.05
C TRP A 132 0.27 9.35 6.01
N LYS A 133 -0.51 10.40 6.21
CA LYS A 133 -1.80 10.38 6.91
C LYS A 133 -2.87 10.98 6.00
N TYR A 134 -4.11 10.94 6.46
CA TYR A 134 -5.22 11.53 5.75
C TYR A 134 -6.15 12.29 6.69
N GLN A 135 -6.82 13.30 6.15
CA GLN A 135 -7.88 14.06 6.81
C GLN A 135 -9.15 14.00 5.96
N LEU A 136 -10.29 13.73 6.60
CA LEU A 136 -11.58 13.75 5.93
C LEU A 136 -12.18 15.15 5.96
N VAL A 137 -12.73 15.57 4.82
CA VAL A 137 -13.41 16.84 4.65
C VAL A 137 -14.85 16.53 4.27
N GLU A 138 -15.68 16.41 5.31
CA GLU A 138 -17.07 16.01 5.17
C GLU A 138 -18.05 17.19 5.13
N ALA A 139 -17.64 18.36 5.62
CA ALA A 139 -18.41 19.59 5.62
C ALA A 139 -17.46 20.81 5.72
N LEU A 140 -17.97 22.00 5.40
CA LEU A 140 -17.31 23.27 5.73
C LEU A 140 -17.84 23.81 7.06
N ASP A 141 -17.09 24.74 7.64
CA ASP A 141 -17.53 25.50 8.80
C ASP A 141 -18.90 26.16 8.54
N GLY A 142 -19.83 25.97 9.47
CA GLY A 142 -21.20 26.50 9.38
C GLY A 142 -22.18 25.67 8.54
N MET A 143 -21.76 24.55 7.94
CA MET A 143 -22.68 23.64 7.27
C MET A 143 -23.39 22.69 8.25
N ASN A 144 -24.72 22.57 8.11
CA ASN A 144 -25.54 21.68 8.94
C ASN A 144 -25.66 20.25 8.36
N ARG A 145 -25.07 19.99 7.19
CA ARG A 145 -25.10 18.70 6.50
C ARG A 145 -23.75 18.42 5.85
N LYS A 146 -23.40 17.14 5.75
CA LYS A 146 -22.22 16.69 5.02
C LYS A 146 -22.39 16.89 3.51
N PHE A 147 -21.26 16.97 2.79
CA PHE A 147 -21.24 16.90 1.34
C PHE A 147 -21.84 15.58 0.84
N ALA A 148 -22.50 15.64 -0.32
CA ALA A 148 -22.94 14.42 -1.01
C ALA A 148 -21.77 13.56 -1.48
N ASN A 149 -20.65 14.20 -1.85
CA ASN A 149 -19.40 13.55 -2.21
C ASN A 149 -18.26 14.25 -1.44
N PRO A 150 -17.91 13.75 -0.25
CA PRO A 150 -16.83 14.32 0.57
C PRO A 150 -15.44 14.17 -0.06
N TYR A 151 -14.45 14.80 0.58
CA TYR A 151 -13.06 14.75 0.16
C TYR A 151 -12.17 14.09 1.22
N VAL A 152 -11.04 13.54 0.76
CA VAL A 152 -9.95 13.06 1.60
C VAL A 152 -8.67 13.78 1.19
N ILE A 153 -8.00 14.38 2.17
CA ILE A 153 -6.74 15.08 2.01
C ILE A 153 -5.63 14.18 2.53
N PHE A 154 -4.76 13.69 1.64
CA PHE A 154 -3.57 12.94 1.99
C PHE A 154 -2.38 13.88 2.16
N TYR A 155 -1.59 13.68 3.21
CA TYR A 155 -0.42 14.50 3.52
C TYR A 155 0.74 13.64 4.06
N PRO A 156 1.99 13.97 3.71
CA PRO A 156 3.15 13.21 4.14
C PRO A 156 3.47 13.46 5.62
N VAL A 157 3.96 12.44 6.33
CA VAL A 157 4.35 12.54 7.75
C VAL A 157 5.74 12.00 8.06
N ILE A 158 6.31 11.12 7.22
CA ILE A 158 7.67 10.62 7.38
C ILE A 158 8.46 10.90 6.11
N SER A 159 9.52 11.71 6.22
CA SER A 159 10.45 11.99 5.13
C SER A 159 11.56 10.95 5.04
N ARG A 160 12.23 10.89 3.90
CA ARG A 160 13.30 9.92 3.63
C ARG A 160 14.48 10.01 4.62
N ASP A 161 14.78 11.19 5.14
CA ASP A 161 15.94 11.47 6.00
C ASP A 161 15.56 11.96 7.42
N GLY A 162 14.26 12.06 7.72
CA GLY A 162 13.76 12.61 8.98
C GLY A 162 13.68 14.14 9.04
N MET A 163 14.03 14.86 7.98
CA MET A 163 13.86 16.31 7.91
C MET A 163 12.39 16.69 7.71
N PRO A 164 11.90 17.80 8.31
CA PRO A 164 10.53 18.23 8.12
C PRO A 164 10.26 18.59 6.65
N PHE A 165 9.06 18.26 6.17
CA PHE A 165 8.63 18.67 4.84
C PHE A 165 8.54 20.20 4.73
N PRO A 166 8.78 20.77 3.53
CA PRO A 166 8.65 22.21 3.31
C PRO A 166 7.20 22.65 3.53
N VAL A 167 7.01 23.88 4.00
CA VAL A 167 5.68 24.51 4.07
C VAL A 167 5.06 24.52 2.69
N ASN A 168 3.80 24.10 2.57
CA ASN A 168 3.09 24.13 1.30
C ASN A 168 2.75 25.58 0.95
N LYS A 169 3.51 26.16 0.00
CA LYS A 169 3.37 27.58 -0.35
C LYS A 169 1.98 27.92 -0.87
N VAL A 170 1.36 27.03 -1.65
CA VAL A 170 0.02 27.26 -2.19
C VAL A 170 -1.00 27.39 -1.06
N ILE A 171 -0.94 26.50 -0.07
CA ILE A 171 -1.88 26.52 1.06
C ILE A 171 -1.60 27.71 1.98
N ARG A 172 -0.33 28.03 2.23
CA ARG A 172 0.05 29.26 2.94
C ARG A 172 -0.54 30.50 2.25
N ASP A 173 -0.43 30.59 0.93
CA ASP A 173 -0.96 31.72 0.17
C ASP A 173 -2.50 31.74 0.16
N ILE A 174 -3.16 30.57 0.24
CA ILE A 174 -4.61 30.46 0.47
C ILE A 174 -4.99 31.04 1.84
N GLN A 175 -4.24 30.69 2.89
CA GLN A 175 -4.52 31.13 4.27
C GLN A 175 -4.20 32.61 4.48
N GLY A 176 -3.22 33.15 3.75
CA GLY A 176 -2.86 34.57 3.79
C GLY A 176 -2.49 35.03 5.20
N GLU A 177 -3.15 36.05 5.70
CA GLU A 177 -2.91 36.60 7.04
C GLU A 177 -3.31 35.66 8.18
N ASN A 178 -4.15 34.65 7.91
CA ASN A 178 -4.55 33.64 8.89
C ASN A 178 -3.56 32.46 8.98
N PHE A 179 -2.43 32.53 8.26
CA PHE A 179 -1.42 31.49 8.29
C PHE A 179 -0.77 31.37 9.68
N VAL A 180 -0.69 30.13 10.17
CA VAL A 180 -0.03 29.77 11.44
C VAL A 180 0.95 28.63 11.16
N GLU A 181 2.24 28.87 11.35
CA GLU A 181 3.30 27.94 10.94
C GLU A 181 3.26 26.62 11.72
N GLU A 182 2.86 26.67 12.98
CA GLU A 182 2.80 25.52 13.88
C GLU A 182 1.79 24.46 13.42
N VAL A 183 0.73 24.88 12.72
CA VAL A 183 -0.34 24.01 12.22
C VAL A 183 -0.41 24.01 10.69
N THR A 184 0.66 24.39 9.99
CA THR A 184 0.62 24.46 8.53
C THR A 184 0.64 23.10 7.86
N TRP A 185 0.02 23.03 6.69
CA TRP A 185 0.21 21.94 5.74
C TRP A 185 1.63 21.96 5.18
N ARG A 186 2.28 20.79 5.13
CA ARG A 186 3.66 20.61 4.66
C ARG A 186 3.73 19.51 3.59
N GLY A 187 4.67 19.67 2.66
CA GLY A 187 4.85 18.76 1.53
C GLY A 187 3.74 18.87 0.50
N ASN A 188 3.79 17.99 -0.51
CA ASN A 188 2.75 17.91 -1.52
C ASN A 188 1.49 17.30 -0.92
N ILE A 189 0.35 17.95 -1.13
CA ILE A 189 -0.93 17.50 -0.61
C ILE A 189 -1.77 16.95 -1.76
N VAL A 190 -2.33 15.76 -1.59
CA VAL A 190 -3.18 15.11 -2.59
C VAL A 190 -4.61 15.06 -2.08
N VAL A 191 -5.56 15.56 -2.85
CA VAL A 191 -6.97 15.60 -2.46
C VAL A 191 -7.79 14.75 -3.42
N ALA A 192 -8.36 13.67 -2.89
CA ALA A 192 -9.26 12.81 -3.64
C ALA A 192 -10.70 13.00 -3.18
N LYS A 193 -11.64 12.53 -4.01
CA LYS A 193 -13.08 12.59 -3.78
C LYS A 193 -13.63 11.18 -3.64
N TYR A 194 -14.63 11.01 -2.79
CA TYR A 194 -15.26 9.71 -2.60
C TYR A 194 -16.77 9.81 -2.42
N ARG A 195 -17.43 8.66 -2.57
CA ARG A 195 -18.84 8.42 -2.28
C ARG A 195 -18.91 7.42 -1.14
N ASP A 196 -19.73 7.63 -0.13
CA ASP A 196 -19.96 6.73 1.02
C ASP A 196 -18.73 6.41 1.89
N ASN A 197 -17.69 5.76 1.35
CA ASN A 197 -16.48 5.35 2.06
C ASN A 197 -15.18 5.68 1.28
N PRO A 198 -14.19 6.32 1.95
CA PRO A 198 -13.00 6.91 1.31
C PRO A 198 -12.04 5.91 0.67
N PHE A 199 -12.10 4.63 1.03
CA PHE A 199 -11.17 3.59 0.56
C PHE A 199 -11.83 2.52 -0.32
N THR A 200 -13.15 2.57 -0.49
CA THR A 200 -13.85 1.58 -1.33
C THR A 200 -14.52 2.22 -2.53
N SER A 201 -14.79 3.52 -2.46
CA SER A 201 -15.72 4.20 -3.37
C SER A 201 -15.19 5.59 -3.76
N MET A 202 -13.90 5.66 -4.12
CA MET A 202 -13.32 6.86 -4.73
C MET A 202 -13.98 7.17 -6.09
N ILE A 203 -14.05 8.45 -6.41
CA ILE A 203 -14.59 8.97 -7.68
C ILE A 203 -13.68 10.09 -8.20
N ASP A 204 -13.78 10.39 -9.48
CA ASP A 204 -12.99 11.46 -10.10
C ASP A 204 -13.31 12.83 -9.48
N ALA A 205 -12.26 13.50 -9.03
CA ALA A 205 -12.29 14.93 -8.74
C ALA A 205 -12.15 15.73 -10.03
N SER A 206 -12.58 16.98 -9.98
CA SER A 206 -12.45 17.92 -11.08
C SER A 206 -11.91 19.25 -10.57
N MET A 207 -11.44 20.12 -11.47
CA MET A 207 -11.05 21.47 -11.06
C MET A 207 -12.23 22.32 -10.55
N ALA A 208 -13.48 21.89 -10.75
CA ALA A 208 -14.64 22.52 -10.13
C ALA A 208 -14.74 22.23 -8.61
N ASP A 209 -14.02 21.23 -8.11
CA ASP A 209 -13.93 20.93 -6.68
C ASP A 209 -12.93 21.82 -5.95
N PHE A 210 -11.99 22.45 -6.68
CA PHE A 210 -10.95 23.29 -6.10
C PHE A 210 -11.48 24.41 -5.18
N PRO A 211 -12.52 25.19 -5.54
CA PRO A 211 -13.06 26.22 -4.66
C PRO A 211 -13.55 25.68 -3.31
N ILE A 212 -14.10 24.46 -3.28
CA ILE A 212 -14.62 23.82 -2.06
C ILE A 212 -13.45 23.43 -1.15
N VAL A 213 -12.45 22.76 -1.71
CA VAL A 213 -11.24 22.36 -0.98
C VAL A 213 -10.46 23.58 -0.51
N LYS A 214 -10.34 24.62 -1.35
CA LYS A 214 -9.71 25.89 -1.00
C LYS A 214 -10.40 26.55 0.19
N ASN A 215 -11.74 26.55 0.24
CA ASN A 215 -12.48 27.13 1.36
C ASN A 215 -12.19 26.38 2.67
N TYR A 216 -12.15 25.05 2.64
CA TYR A 216 -11.73 24.26 3.80
C TYR A 216 -10.31 24.64 4.27
N LEU A 217 -9.35 24.68 3.35
CA LEU A 217 -7.94 25.00 3.66
C LEU A 217 -7.72 26.43 4.17
N LEU A 218 -8.68 27.34 3.92
CA LEU A 218 -8.65 28.72 4.39
C LEU A 218 -8.61 28.80 5.92
N THR A 219 -9.37 27.93 6.60
CA THR A 219 -9.58 27.98 8.06
C THR A 219 -8.96 26.79 8.79
N HIS A 220 -8.57 25.73 8.08
CA HIS A 220 -8.08 24.49 8.68
C HIS A 220 -6.58 24.29 8.48
N GLY A 221 -5.85 24.18 9.59
CA GLY A 221 -4.48 23.69 9.62
C GLY A 221 -4.37 22.16 9.46
N CYS A 222 -3.14 21.67 9.33
CA CYS A 222 -2.83 20.25 9.28
C CYS A 222 -3.11 19.58 10.64
N PRO A 223 -3.93 18.52 10.69
CA PRO A 223 -4.24 17.83 11.94
C PRO A 223 -3.08 16.93 12.38
N GLY A 224 -2.51 17.26 13.54
CA GLY A 224 -1.56 16.38 14.25
C GLY A 224 -0.16 16.31 13.63
N MET A 225 0.46 17.47 13.41
CA MET A 225 1.93 17.58 13.40
C MET A 225 2.52 17.26 14.76
#